data_AF-A0A496AND5-F1
#
_entry.id   AF-A0A496AND5-F1
#
_cell.length_a   1.000
_cell.length_b   1.000
_cell.length_c   1.000
_cell.angle_alpha   90.00
_cell.angle_beta   90.00
_cell.angle_gamma   90.00
#
_symmetry.space_group_name_H-M   'P 1'
#
loop_
_entity.id
_entity.type
_entity.pdbx_description
1 polymer ?
#
loop_
_entity_poly.entity_id
_entity_poly.type
_entity_poly.pdbx_seq_one_letter_code
_entity_poly.pdbx_strand_id
1 'polypeptide(L)'
;MDREEIIQRFQKMNVWQSRDKRAVHKPLLVLYSIGKLLRGEDRLTLYQDVEEFLPNLLREFGPWREKYNPADPFWRLQNDGLWEVNNTQNVHVHKDNASARDMKQYMSSGGFPEEIASKLQDDYGMTFEIIGRLLVKHFPISYHEDILQDVGIELSFGFSEQPRDPYFRHNVLEAYGYRCAICGFNMTLRDRHVALEAAHIKWHMAEGPDTEKNGIALCSLHHKLFDRGVFTLSDRLKLHVSEHVDRTSVGFDEWLKPYDGQEIGYLPNQVYYPNEEYTNWHLREVFKGDYSDL
;
A
#
# COMPACT_ATOMS: atom_id res chain seq x y z
N MET A 1 -11.82 -25.29 12.84
CA MET A 1 -10.68 -24.75 12.09
C MET A 1 -9.46 -24.73 12.99
N ASP A 2 -8.40 -25.41 12.56
CA ASP A 2 -7.12 -25.31 13.23
C ASP A 2 -6.34 -24.07 12.76
N ARG A 3 -5.22 -23.79 13.43
CA ARG A 3 -4.35 -22.64 13.16
C ARG A 3 -3.91 -22.58 11.68
N GLU A 4 -3.52 -23.72 11.13
CA GLU A 4 -2.95 -23.80 9.78
C GLU A 4 -4.03 -23.56 8.72
N GLU A 5 -5.24 -24.10 8.94
CA GLU A 5 -6.38 -23.87 8.06
C GLU A 5 -6.74 -22.37 7.99
N ILE A 6 -6.76 -21.67 9.13
CA ILE A 6 -7.05 -20.23 9.18
C ILE A 6 -6.00 -19.44 8.38
N ILE A 7 -4.71 -19.67 8.66
CA ILE A 7 -3.60 -19.01 7.95
C ILE A 7 -3.71 -19.23 6.44
N GLN A 8 -3.99 -20.47 6.01
CA GLN A 8 -4.12 -20.80 4.59
C GLN A 8 -5.29 -20.08 3.92
N ARG A 9 -6.42 -19.87 4.62
CA ARG A 9 -7.53 -19.07 4.08
C ARG A 9 -7.13 -17.62 3.85
N PHE A 10 -6.43 -16.99 4.80
CA PHE A 10 -5.91 -15.63 4.62
C PHE A 10 -4.90 -15.55 3.46
N GLN A 11 -4.01 -16.54 3.33
CA GLN A 11 -3.05 -16.57 2.22
C GLN A 11 -3.70 -16.74 0.85
N LYS A 12 -4.75 -17.56 0.76
CA LYS A 12 -5.52 -17.84 -0.46
C LYS A 12 -6.64 -16.85 -0.72
N MET A 13 -6.81 -15.84 0.13
CA MET A 13 -7.81 -14.79 -0.03
C MET A 13 -7.75 -14.23 -1.46
N ASN A 14 -8.85 -14.35 -2.19
CA ASN A 14 -8.94 -13.94 -3.57
C ASN A 14 -9.04 -12.42 -3.63
N VAL A 15 -7.93 -11.80 -4.00
CA VAL A 15 -7.88 -10.39 -4.33
C VAL A 15 -7.87 -10.28 -5.85
N TRP A 16 -8.57 -9.30 -6.42
CA TRP A 16 -8.66 -9.16 -7.87
C TRP A 16 -7.25 -9.08 -8.48
N GLN A 17 -6.93 -10.02 -9.38
CA GLN A 17 -5.60 -10.11 -9.98
C GLN A 17 -5.66 -9.54 -11.39
N SER A 18 -4.95 -8.43 -11.59
CA SER A 18 -4.53 -7.95 -12.90
C SER A 18 -3.03 -7.71 -12.81
N ARG A 19 -2.25 -8.19 -13.79
CA ARG A 19 -0.78 -8.26 -13.75
C ARG A 19 -0.09 -6.99 -13.27
N ASP A 20 -0.70 -5.82 -13.46
CA ASP A 20 -0.13 -4.54 -13.06
C ASP A 20 -0.94 -3.74 -12.05
N LYS A 21 -2.13 -4.20 -11.61
CA LYS A 21 -2.99 -3.39 -10.73
C LYS A 21 -2.96 -3.83 -9.27
N ARG A 22 -2.81 -2.87 -8.37
CA ARG A 22 -2.84 -3.14 -6.92
C ARG A 22 -4.26 -3.33 -6.41
N ALA A 23 -4.55 -4.52 -5.89
CA ALA A 23 -5.83 -4.83 -5.27
C ALA A 23 -5.67 -4.84 -3.74
N VAL A 24 -5.97 -3.71 -3.10
CA VAL A 24 -5.76 -3.52 -1.65
C VAL A 24 -7.06 -3.53 -0.82
N HIS A 25 -8.22 -3.55 -1.48
CA HIS A 25 -9.54 -3.40 -0.85
C HIS A 25 -9.85 -4.44 0.24
N LYS A 26 -9.74 -5.74 -0.09
CA LYS A 26 -9.95 -6.82 0.88
C LYS A 26 -8.87 -6.84 1.97
N PRO A 27 -7.56 -6.73 1.65
CA PRO A 27 -6.52 -6.63 2.67
C PRO A 27 -6.73 -5.49 3.68
N LEU A 28 -7.11 -4.29 3.23
CA LEU A 28 -7.39 -3.16 4.14
C LEU A 28 -8.60 -3.42 5.03
N LEU A 29 -9.69 -3.98 4.47
CA LEU A 29 -10.86 -4.36 5.26
C LEU A 29 -10.50 -5.41 6.33
N VAL A 30 -9.73 -6.44 5.95
CA VAL A 30 -9.28 -7.48 6.86
C VAL A 30 -8.39 -6.91 7.98
N LEU A 31 -7.39 -6.09 7.64
CA LEU A 31 -6.50 -5.48 8.63
C LEU A 31 -7.27 -4.57 9.60
N TYR A 32 -8.21 -3.77 9.07
CA TYR A 32 -9.11 -2.96 9.90
C TYR A 32 -9.91 -3.82 10.89
N SER A 33 -10.51 -4.90 10.42
CA SER A 33 -11.32 -5.78 11.25
C SER A 33 -10.50 -6.57 12.28
N ILE A 34 -9.27 -6.97 11.94
CA ILE A 34 -8.33 -7.56 12.91
C ILE A 34 -8.00 -6.52 13.99
N GLY A 35 -7.73 -5.26 13.61
CA GLY A 35 -7.49 -4.18 14.56
C GLY A 35 -8.65 -3.98 15.54
N LYS A 36 -9.88 -3.95 15.05
CA LYS A 36 -11.08 -3.89 15.91
C LYS A 36 -11.15 -5.05 16.90
N LEU A 37 -10.95 -6.28 16.43
CA LEU A 37 -10.96 -7.47 17.28
C LEU A 37 -9.89 -7.40 18.38
N LEU A 38 -8.67 -6.97 18.05
CA LEU A 38 -7.57 -6.84 18.99
C LEU A 38 -7.81 -5.76 20.05
N ARG A 39 -8.63 -4.74 19.74
CA ARG A 39 -9.10 -3.72 20.70
C ARG A 39 -10.32 -4.16 21.53
N GLY A 40 -10.79 -5.39 21.34
CA GLY A 40 -11.97 -5.91 22.04
C GLY A 40 -13.29 -5.31 21.56
N GLU A 41 -13.32 -4.71 20.37
CA GLU A 41 -14.55 -4.25 19.74
C GLU A 41 -15.35 -5.42 19.15
N ASP A 42 -16.62 -5.16 18.77
CA ASP A 42 -17.48 -6.16 18.13
C ASP A 42 -16.87 -6.69 16.83
N ARG A 43 -16.94 -8.01 16.64
CA ARG A 43 -16.43 -8.70 15.44
C ARG A 43 -17.18 -8.30 14.18
N LEU A 44 -18.47 -7.95 14.30
CA LEU A 44 -19.32 -7.50 13.20
C LEU A 44 -19.32 -5.97 13.14
N THR A 45 -19.13 -5.44 11.94
CA THR A 45 -19.17 -4.00 11.66
C THR A 45 -20.30 -3.69 10.70
N LEU A 46 -21.10 -2.66 10.97
CA LEU A 46 -22.16 -2.23 10.06
C LEU A 46 -21.55 -1.78 8.74
N TYR A 47 -22.20 -2.11 7.62
CA TYR A 47 -21.74 -1.69 6.30
C TYR A 47 -21.63 -0.16 6.19
N GLN A 48 -22.50 0.60 6.86
CA GLN A 48 -22.43 2.05 6.92
C GLN A 48 -21.08 2.53 7.47
N ASP A 49 -20.59 1.92 8.54
CA ASP A 49 -19.30 2.29 9.13
C ASP A 49 -18.17 1.91 8.17
N VAL A 50 -18.25 0.74 7.52
CA VAL A 50 -17.30 0.31 6.47
C VAL A 50 -17.26 1.29 5.31
N GLU A 51 -18.41 1.81 4.89
CA GLU A 51 -18.52 2.81 3.83
C GLU A 51 -17.89 4.16 4.23
N GLU A 52 -17.78 4.46 5.53
CA GLU A 52 -17.16 5.68 6.05
C GLU A 52 -15.63 5.59 6.11
N PHE A 53 -15.07 4.52 6.68
CA PHE A 53 -13.62 4.42 6.91
C PHE A 53 -12.83 3.82 5.74
N LEU A 54 -13.37 2.80 5.05
CA LEU A 54 -12.59 2.06 4.05
C LEU A 54 -12.16 2.94 2.87
N PRO A 55 -12.98 3.89 2.37
CA PRO A 55 -12.53 4.85 1.37
C PRO A 55 -11.33 5.70 1.82
N ASN A 56 -11.18 6.01 3.11
CA ASN A 56 -10.05 6.79 3.60
C ASN A 56 -8.76 5.96 3.54
N LEU A 57 -8.80 4.72 4.00
CA LEU A 57 -7.67 3.78 3.88
C LEU A 57 -7.32 3.52 2.41
N LEU A 58 -8.32 3.42 1.52
CA LEU A 58 -8.09 3.21 0.09
C LEU A 58 -7.46 4.43 -0.58
N ARG A 59 -7.92 5.64 -0.22
CA ARG A 59 -7.37 6.88 -0.74
C ARG A 59 -5.92 7.07 -0.31
N GLU A 60 -5.58 6.63 0.89
CA GLU A 60 -4.20 6.70 1.40
C GLU A 60 -3.34 5.57 0.81
N PHE A 61 -3.74 4.31 1.01
CA PHE A 61 -2.88 3.15 0.78
C PHE A 61 -3.12 2.41 -0.54
N GLY A 62 -4.17 2.76 -1.30
CA GLY A 62 -4.49 2.16 -2.61
C GLY A 62 -4.17 3.07 -3.82
N PRO A 63 -4.32 2.57 -5.06
CA PRO A 63 -4.21 3.42 -6.25
C PRO A 63 -5.26 4.52 -6.26
N TRP A 64 -4.94 5.68 -6.84
CA TRP A 64 -5.89 6.77 -6.98
C TRP A 64 -7.08 6.36 -7.86
N ARG A 65 -8.28 6.76 -7.43
CA ARG A 65 -9.56 6.60 -8.12
C ARG A 65 -10.46 7.78 -7.76
N GLU A 66 -11.27 8.23 -8.72
CA GLU A 66 -12.33 9.23 -8.45
C GLU A 66 -13.35 8.74 -7.42
N LYS A 67 -13.66 7.43 -7.45
CA LYS A 67 -14.63 6.79 -6.55
C LYS A 67 -14.12 5.42 -6.12
N TYR A 68 -14.34 5.10 -4.85
CA TYR A 68 -14.10 3.78 -4.27
C TYR A 68 -15.43 3.08 -4.00
N ASN A 69 -15.46 1.76 -4.15
CA ASN A 69 -16.65 0.94 -3.87
C ASN A 69 -16.40 -0.04 -2.71
N PRO A 70 -16.72 0.35 -1.46
CA PRO A 70 -16.59 -0.52 -0.29
C PRO A 70 -17.53 -1.73 -0.29
N ALA A 71 -18.62 -1.69 -1.05
CA ALA A 71 -19.60 -2.78 -1.09
C ALA A 71 -19.01 -4.09 -1.64
N ASP A 72 -18.14 -3.99 -2.63
CA ASP A 72 -17.54 -5.17 -3.27
C ASP A 72 -16.63 -5.98 -2.33
N PRO A 73 -15.61 -5.40 -1.67
CA PRO A 73 -14.81 -6.15 -0.70
C PRO A 73 -15.64 -6.62 0.50
N PHE A 74 -16.59 -5.82 0.99
CA PHE A 74 -17.46 -6.20 2.11
C PHE A 74 -18.32 -7.43 1.79
N TRP A 75 -18.92 -7.48 0.60
CA TRP A 75 -19.78 -8.59 0.20
C TRP A 75 -18.97 -9.82 -0.24
N ARG A 76 -17.94 -9.63 -1.06
CA ARG A 76 -17.22 -10.73 -1.73
C ARG A 76 -16.20 -11.44 -0.85
N LEU A 77 -15.85 -10.89 0.33
CA LEU A 77 -14.95 -11.57 1.27
C LEU A 77 -15.57 -12.85 1.85
N GLN A 78 -16.91 -12.98 1.79
CA GLN A 78 -17.63 -14.21 2.15
C GLN A 78 -17.18 -15.41 1.29
N ASN A 79 -16.85 -15.16 0.03
CA ASN A 79 -16.43 -16.20 -0.91
C ASN A 79 -15.07 -16.83 -0.54
N ASP A 80 -14.29 -16.18 0.32
CA ASP A 80 -13.01 -16.67 0.81
C ASP A 80 -13.14 -17.51 2.10
N GLY A 81 -14.36 -17.65 2.63
CA GLY A 81 -14.61 -18.35 3.90
C GLY A 81 -13.98 -17.65 5.10
N LEU A 82 -13.71 -16.35 4.99
CA LEU A 82 -13.13 -15.49 6.03
C LEU A 82 -14.15 -14.52 6.62
N TRP A 83 -15.34 -14.39 6.02
CA TRP A 83 -16.29 -13.32 6.33
C TRP A 83 -17.71 -13.84 6.32
N GLU A 84 -18.54 -13.29 7.20
CA GLU A 84 -19.98 -13.46 7.18
C GLU A 84 -20.66 -12.09 7.09
N VAL A 85 -21.83 -12.03 6.44
CA VAL A 85 -22.67 -10.85 6.40
C VAL A 85 -24.06 -11.20 6.91
N ASN A 86 -24.52 -10.42 7.90
CA ASN A 86 -25.84 -10.51 8.50
C ASN A 86 -26.81 -9.51 7.86
N ASN A 87 -28.12 -9.73 8.08
CA ASN A 87 -29.22 -8.94 7.53
C ASN A 87 -29.17 -8.83 5.99
N THR A 88 -29.04 -9.98 5.32
CA THR A 88 -28.89 -10.08 3.86
C THR A 88 -30.19 -10.39 3.12
N GLN A 89 -31.29 -10.68 3.83
CA GLN A 89 -32.51 -11.26 3.23
C GLN A 89 -33.15 -10.35 2.18
N ASN A 90 -33.02 -9.03 2.34
CA ASN A 90 -33.60 -8.02 1.46
C ASN A 90 -32.55 -7.28 0.61
N VAL A 91 -31.31 -7.76 0.59
CA VAL A 91 -30.23 -7.14 -0.18
C VAL A 91 -30.25 -7.68 -1.60
N HIS A 92 -30.49 -6.81 -2.58
CA HIS A 92 -30.43 -7.21 -3.98
C HIS A 92 -28.97 -7.43 -4.41
N VAL A 93 -28.74 -8.55 -5.11
CA VAL A 93 -27.43 -8.94 -5.63
C VAL A 93 -27.53 -9.18 -7.13
N HIS A 94 -26.67 -8.56 -7.91
CA HIS A 94 -26.56 -8.78 -9.35
C HIS A 94 -25.10 -9.05 -9.74
N LYS A 95 -24.84 -10.23 -10.34
CA LYS A 95 -23.49 -10.70 -10.72
C LYS A 95 -22.47 -10.59 -9.56
N ASP A 96 -22.86 -11.07 -8.39
CA ASP A 96 -22.09 -11.05 -7.15
C ASP A 96 -21.78 -9.67 -6.57
N ASN A 97 -22.45 -8.62 -7.05
CA ASN A 97 -22.39 -7.28 -6.48
C ASN A 97 -23.67 -6.99 -5.70
N ALA A 98 -23.54 -6.77 -4.40
CA ALA A 98 -24.64 -6.38 -3.53
C ALA A 98 -24.93 -4.88 -3.61
N SER A 99 -26.20 -4.52 -3.50
CA SER A 99 -26.65 -3.13 -3.43
C SER A 99 -26.15 -2.46 -2.14
N ALA A 100 -25.21 -1.53 -2.26
CA ALA A 100 -24.74 -0.68 -1.16
C ALA A 100 -25.90 0.07 -0.47
N ARG A 101 -26.91 0.49 -1.24
CA ARG A 101 -28.11 1.14 -0.73
C ARG A 101 -28.89 0.20 0.18
N ASP A 102 -29.08 -1.05 -0.24
CA ASP A 102 -29.86 -2.02 0.52
C ASP A 102 -29.12 -2.43 1.79
N MET A 103 -27.80 -2.65 1.70
CA MET A 103 -26.99 -2.97 2.88
C MET A 103 -27.05 -1.87 3.95
N LYS A 104 -27.13 -0.60 3.55
CA LYS A 104 -27.41 0.50 4.49
C LYS A 104 -28.84 0.48 5.00
N GLN A 105 -29.82 0.38 4.11
CA GLN A 105 -31.24 0.41 4.46
C GLN A 105 -31.63 -0.70 5.44
N TYR A 106 -31.06 -1.89 5.30
CA TYR A 106 -31.34 -3.06 6.12
C TYR A 106 -30.28 -3.33 7.18
N MET A 107 -29.37 -2.37 7.42
CA MET A 107 -28.34 -2.46 8.47
C MET A 107 -27.54 -3.76 8.41
N SER A 108 -27.08 -4.14 7.22
CA SER A 108 -26.20 -5.29 7.06
C SER A 108 -24.90 -5.06 7.82
N SER A 109 -24.48 -6.04 8.61
CA SER A 109 -23.20 -6.05 9.32
C SER A 109 -22.36 -7.22 8.83
N GLY A 110 -21.04 -7.06 8.83
CA GLY A 110 -20.13 -8.08 8.37
C GLY A 110 -18.87 -8.14 9.22
N GLY A 111 -18.30 -9.33 9.31
CA GLY A 111 -17.14 -9.58 10.16
C GLY A 111 -16.60 -10.99 9.99
N PHE A 112 -15.58 -11.32 10.77
CA PHE A 112 -15.09 -12.69 10.85
C PHE A 112 -16.14 -13.59 11.50
N PRO A 113 -16.34 -14.82 11.00
CA PRO A 113 -17.09 -15.84 11.72
C PRO A 113 -16.55 -16.04 13.13
N GLU A 114 -17.42 -16.38 14.09
CA GLU A 114 -17.08 -16.51 15.52
C GLU A 114 -15.85 -17.39 15.77
N GLU A 115 -15.74 -18.50 15.05
CA GLU A 115 -14.61 -19.43 15.15
C GLU A 115 -13.28 -18.79 14.72
N ILE A 116 -13.28 -17.93 13.71
CA ILE A 116 -12.08 -17.21 13.27
C ILE A 116 -11.79 -16.04 14.21
N ALA A 117 -12.82 -15.30 14.61
CA ALA A 117 -12.69 -14.15 15.51
C ALA A 117 -12.07 -14.54 16.86
N SER A 118 -12.58 -15.60 17.49
CA SER A 118 -12.05 -16.13 18.75
C SER A 118 -10.58 -16.55 18.61
N LYS A 119 -10.22 -17.26 17.54
CA LYS A 119 -8.82 -17.63 17.30
C LYS A 119 -7.90 -16.44 17.07
N LEU A 120 -8.36 -15.40 16.38
CA LEU A 120 -7.58 -14.17 16.18
C LEU A 120 -7.32 -13.42 17.50
N GLN A 121 -8.24 -13.50 18.46
CA GLN A 121 -8.09 -12.90 19.78
C GLN A 121 -7.24 -13.75 20.74
N ASP A 122 -7.35 -15.08 20.65
CA ASP A 122 -6.68 -16.01 21.57
C ASP A 122 -5.24 -16.36 21.17
N ASP A 123 -4.92 -16.43 19.87
CA ASP A 123 -3.59 -16.79 19.35
C ASP A 123 -2.91 -15.58 18.69
N TYR A 124 -2.30 -14.73 19.53
CA TYR A 124 -1.54 -13.57 19.07
C TYR A 124 -0.41 -13.93 18.09
N GLY A 125 0.20 -15.12 18.21
CA GLY A 125 1.27 -15.56 17.31
C GLY A 125 0.75 -15.83 15.90
N MET A 126 -0.39 -16.51 15.78
CA MET A 126 -1.10 -16.69 14.51
C MET A 126 -1.55 -15.35 13.91
N THR A 127 -2.18 -14.49 14.72
CA THR A 127 -2.66 -13.18 14.27
C THR A 127 -1.52 -12.30 13.76
N PHE A 128 -0.39 -12.28 14.47
CA PHE A 128 0.82 -11.58 14.05
C PHE A 128 1.35 -12.10 12.70
N GLU A 129 1.40 -13.43 12.52
CA GLU A 129 1.80 -14.06 11.26
C GLU A 129 0.87 -13.67 10.10
N ILE A 130 -0.45 -13.65 10.34
CA ILE A 130 -1.46 -13.25 9.35
C ILE A 130 -1.28 -11.77 8.95
N ILE A 131 -1.18 -10.86 9.93
CA ILE A 131 -0.97 -9.43 9.68
C ILE A 131 0.31 -9.22 8.86
N GLY A 132 1.40 -9.88 9.25
CA GLY A 132 2.67 -9.75 8.55
C GLY A 132 2.62 -10.20 7.10
N ARG A 133 2.01 -11.36 6.86
CA ARG A 133 1.82 -11.88 5.51
C ARG A 133 0.93 -10.97 4.67
N LEU A 134 -0.14 -10.41 5.25
CA LEU A 134 -1.00 -9.47 4.54
C LEU A 134 -0.26 -8.18 4.18
N LEU A 135 0.52 -7.63 5.12
CA LEU A 135 1.30 -6.41 4.90
C LEU A 135 2.37 -6.61 3.83
N VAL A 136 3.22 -7.63 4.00
CA VAL A 136 4.25 -7.96 3.03
C VAL A 136 3.64 -8.25 1.67
N LYS A 137 2.55 -9.03 1.60
CA LYS A 137 1.96 -9.45 0.33
C LYS A 137 1.30 -8.31 -0.46
N HIS A 138 0.72 -7.32 0.22
CA HIS A 138 -0.18 -6.36 -0.43
C HIS A 138 0.29 -4.91 -0.39
N PHE A 139 1.31 -4.58 0.42
CA PHE A 139 1.75 -3.22 0.66
C PHE A 139 3.29 -3.10 0.69
N PRO A 140 3.84 -1.96 0.23
CA PRO A 140 5.27 -1.69 0.35
C PRO A 140 5.63 -1.50 1.83
N ILE A 141 6.88 -1.80 2.18
CA ILE A 141 7.34 -1.74 3.57
C ILE A 141 7.19 -0.33 4.17
N SER A 142 7.34 0.71 3.36
CA SER A 142 7.13 2.11 3.76
C SER A 142 5.71 2.44 4.20
N TYR A 143 4.73 1.58 3.90
CA TYR A 143 3.33 1.75 4.33
C TYR A 143 2.99 0.96 5.59
N HIS A 144 3.81 -0.02 5.98
CA HIS A 144 3.40 -1.02 6.98
C HIS A 144 3.05 -0.35 8.32
N GLU A 145 3.95 0.46 8.88
CA GLU A 145 3.74 1.16 10.15
C GLU A 145 2.52 2.09 10.11
N ASP A 146 2.38 2.85 9.04
CA ASP A 146 1.30 3.83 8.91
C ASP A 146 -0.07 3.12 8.73
N ILE A 147 -0.15 2.00 8.00
CA ILE A 147 -1.37 1.18 7.91
C ILE A 147 -1.76 0.66 9.28
N LEU A 148 -0.80 0.10 10.03
CA LEU A 148 -1.04 -0.45 11.36
C LEU A 148 -1.57 0.58 12.32
N GLN A 149 -1.00 1.79 12.31
CA GLN A 149 -1.48 2.91 13.10
C GLN A 149 -2.92 3.28 12.72
N ASP A 150 -3.22 3.43 11.43
CA ASP A 150 -4.56 3.83 10.95
C ASP A 150 -5.63 2.78 11.21
N VAL A 151 -5.27 1.48 11.21
CA VAL A 151 -6.18 0.39 11.59
C VAL A 151 -6.16 0.10 13.10
N GLY A 152 -5.37 0.82 13.88
CA GLY A 152 -5.26 0.73 15.34
C GLY A 152 -4.71 -0.61 15.84
N ILE A 153 -3.69 -1.14 15.17
CA ILE A 153 -2.92 -2.31 15.58
C ILE A 153 -1.58 -1.83 16.16
N GLU A 154 -1.41 -1.96 17.48
CA GLU A 154 -0.14 -1.66 18.15
C GLU A 154 0.80 -2.87 18.10
N LEU A 155 1.57 -2.98 17.01
CA LEU A 155 2.58 -4.01 16.84
C LEU A 155 3.89 -3.37 16.37
N SER A 156 5.01 -3.75 17.00
CA SER A 156 6.35 -3.40 16.51
C SER A 156 6.87 -4.54 15.64
N PHE A 157 7.14 -4.24 14.37
CA PHE A 157 7.51 -5.25 13.39
C PHE A 157 8.96 -5.14 12.95
N GLY A 158 9.59 -6.30 12.78
CA GLY A 158 10.76 -6.50 11.92
C GLY A 158 10.37 -7.43 10.77
N PHE A 159 9.58 -6.92 9.82
CA PHE A 159 9.18 -7.75 8.67
C PHE A 159 10.33 -7.88 7.68
N SER A 160 10.84 -9.10 7.50
CA SER A 160 11.58 -9.47 6.31
C SER A 160 11.12 -10.85 5.85
N GLU A 161 10.13 -10.90 4.96
CA GLU A 161 9.74 -12.19 4.35
C GLU A 161 10.50 -12.50 3.05
N GLN A 162 11.46 -11.64 2.63
CA GLN A 162 12.47 -12.04 1.64
C GLN A 162 13.86 -11.48 2.00
N PRO A 163 14.94 -12.25 1.76
CA PRO A 163 16.28 -11.68 1.72
C PRO A 163 16.28 -10.62 0.63
N ARG A 164 16.31 -9.33 1.01
CA ARG A 164 16.62 -8.27 0.06
C ARG A 164 17.97 -8.62 -0.55
N ASP A 165 18.12 -8.56 -1.87
CA ASP A 165 19.45 -8.66 -2.45
C ASP A 165 20.31 -7.55 -1.81
N PRO A 166 21.32 -7.90 -0.98
CA PRO A 166 22.15 -6.89 -0.33
C PRO A 166 22.90 -6.04 -1.37
N TYR A 167 23.08 -6.56 -2.59
CA TYR A 167 23.70 -5.86 -3.69
C TYR A 167 22.76 -4.86 -4.37
N PHE A 168 21.43 -5.09 -4.41
CA PHE A 168 20.50 -4.13 -5.02
C PHE A 168 20.67 -2.72 -4.45
N ARG A 169 20.60 -2.62 -3.12
CA ARG A 169 20.79 -1.32 -2.44
C ARG A 169 22.16 -0.74 -2.76
N HIS A 170 23.20 -1.55 -2.73
CA HIS A 170 24.55 -1.08 -3.00
C HIS A 170 24.70 -0.55 -4.42
N ASN A 171 24.29 -1.33 -5.42
CA ASN A 171 24.40 -1.00 -6.84
C ASN A 171 23.59 0.23 -7.22
N VAL A 172 22.36 0.36 -6.71
CA VAL A 172 21.53 1.55 -6.94
C VAL A 172 22.21 2.78 -6.33
N LEU A 173 22.65 2.71 -5.07
CA LEU A 173 23.31 3.86 -4.46
C LEU A 173 24.62 4.22 -5.16
N GLU A 174 25.40 3.23 -5.61
CA GLU A 174 26.62 3.45 -6.37
C GLU A 174 26.34 4.09 -7.74
N ALA A 175 25.33 3.61 -8.47
CA ALA A 175 24.93 4.18 -9.76
C ALA A 175 24.56 5.66 -9.67
N TYR A 176 23.99 6.07 -8.53
CA TYR A 176 23.62 7.46 -8.22
C TYR A 176 24.71 8.22 -7.42
N GLY A 177 25.93 7.69 -7.33
CA GLY A 177 27.05 8.37 -6.66
C GLY A 177 26.81 8.66 -5.18
N TYR A 178 25.99 7.83 -4.52
CA TYR A 178 25.54 7.96 -3.13
C TYR A 178 24.87 9.30 -2.82
N ARG A 179 24.02 9.77 -3.73
CA ARG A 179 23.24 11.00 -3.61
C ARG A 179 21.76 10.73 -3.87
N CYS A 180 20.90 11.51 -3.22
CA CYS A 180 19.50 11.57 -3.62
C CYS A 180 19.40 12.10 -5.06
N ALA A 181 18.69 11.38 -5.92
CA ALA A 181 18.45 11.75 -7.31
C ALA A 181 17.71 13.09 -7.45
N ILE A 182 16.88 13.46 -6.46
CA ILE A 182 16.07 14.67 -6.50
C ILE A 182 16.85 15.88 -5.98
N CYS A 183 17.23 15.87 -4.71
CA CYS A 183 17.84 17.03 -4.04
C CYS A 183 19.37 16.97 -3.90
N GLY A 184 20.01 15.89 -4.34
CA GLY A 184 21.46 15.71 -4.20
C GLY A 184 21.95 15.41 -2.78
N PHE A 185 21.04 15.25 -1.81
CA PHE A 185 21.37 14.97 -0.41
C PHE A 185 22.32 13.77 -0.32
N ASN A 186 23.45 14.00 0.36
CA ASN A 186 24.43 12.98 0.69
C ASN A 186 25.04 13.28 2.06
N MET A 187 24.82 12.39 3.02
CA MET A 187 25.38 12.55 4.36
C MET A 187 26.00 11.24 4.82
N THR A 188 27.16 11.33 5.47
CA THR A 188 27.89 10.19 6.02
C THR A 188 28.08 10.36 7.51
N LEU A 189 27.77 9.33 8.28
CA LEU A 189 28.18 9.19 9.67
C LEU A 189 29.30 8.16 9.72
N ARG A 190 30.54 8.63 9.96
CA ARG A 190 31.77 7.85 9.76
C ARG A 190 31.88 7.39 8.29
N ASP A 191 31.88 6.09 8.05
CA ASP A 191 32.00 5.41 6.77
C ASP A 191 30.65 4.99 6.17
N ARG A 192 29.53 5.34 6.82
CA ARG A 192 28.19 4.93 6.39
C ARG A 192 27.35 6.10 5.92
N HIS A 193 26.77 5.98 4.72
CA HIS A 193 25.73 6.89 4.25
C HIS A 193 24.48 6.76 5.13
N VAL A 194 23.96 7.91 5.58
CA VAL A 194 22.76 8.01 6.41
C VAL A 194 21.64 8.67 5.64
N ALA A 195 20.40 8.30 5.97
CA ALA A 195 19.17 8.83 5.36
C ALA A 195 19.16 8.76 3.82
N LEU A 196 19.79 7.72 3.26
CA LEU A 196 19.81 7.43 1.83
C LEU A 196 19.42 5.97 1.57
N GLU A 197 18.47 5.80 0.65
CA GLU A 197 17.73 4.58 0.42
C GLU A 197 17.65 4.28 -1.08
N ALA A 198 17.59 2.99 -1.42
CA ALA A 198 17.31 2.54 -2.78
C ALA A 198 15.81 2.25 -2.86
N ALA A 199 15.08 3.14 -3.50
CA ALA A 199 13.65 3.01 -3.71
C ALA A 199 13.37 2.19 -4.97
N HIS A 200 12.44 1.23 -4.87
CA HIS A 200 11.92 0.54 -6.03
C HIS A 200 10.91 1.41 -6.75
N ILE A 201 11.05 1.56 -8.07
CA ILE A 201 10.09 2.31 -8.90
C ILE A 201 8.85 1.46 -9.12
N LYS A 202 9.02 0.24 -9.65
CA LYS A 202 8.01 -0.83 -9.60
C LYS A 202 8.26 -1.67 -8.36
N TRP A 203 7.29 -1.69 -7.45
CA TRP A 203 7.44 -2.38 -6.17
C TRP A 203 7.57 -3.89 -6.36
N HIS A 204 8.37 -4.51 -5.49
CA HIS A 204 8.61 -5.97 -5.51
C HIS A 204 7.31 -6.78 -5.49
N MET A 205 6.31 -6.34 -4.72
CA MET A 205 5.00 -7.02 -4.61
C MET A 205 4.15 -6.95 -5.88
N ALA A 206 4.51 -6.06 -6.79
CA ALA A 206 3.96 -5.97 -8.14
C ALA A 206 4.90 -6.58 -9.19
N GLU A 207 5.79 -7.50 -8.79
CA GLU A 207 6.77 -8.17 -9.66
C GLU A 207 7.86 -7.25 -10.22
N GLY A 208 8.19 -6.16 -9.50
CA GLY A 208 9.33 -5.31 -9.83
C GLY A 208 10.68 -5.99 -9.52
N PRO A 209 11.64 -6.02 -10.45
CA PRO A 209 12.90 -6.72 -10.24
C PRO A 209 13.91 -5.89 -9.43
N ASP A 210 14.82 -6.57 -8.73
CA ASP A 210 15.96 -5.97 -8.05
C ASP A 210 17.08 -5.64 -9.05
N THR A 211 16.90 -4.56 -9.81
CA THR A 211 17.89 -4.07 -10.80
C THR A 211 18.05 -2.56 -10.72
N GLU A 212 19.20 -2.04 -11.12
CA GLU A 212 19.48 -0.60 -11.14
C GLU A 212 18.46 0.17 -12.00
N LYS A 213 17.97 -0.47 -13.07
CA LYS A 213 16.92 0.08 -13.95
C LYS A 213 15.54 0.17 -13.29
N ASN A 214 15.31 -0.50 -12.16
CA ASN A 214 14.10 -0.39 -11.35
C ASN A 214 14.36 0.34 -10.02
N GLY A 215 15.57 0.88 -9.84
CA GLY A 215 16.00 1.51 -8.61
C GLY A 215 16.24 3.00 -8.79
N ILE A 216 15.91 3.78 -7.77
CA ILE A 216 16.31 5.18 -7.66
C ILE A 216 16.86 5.47 -6.27
N ALA A 217 18.00 6.15 -6.19
CA ALA A 217 18.55 6.56 -4.91
C ALA A 217 17.81 7.81 -4.41
N LEU A 218 17.15 7.72 -3.25
CA LEU A 218 16.40 8.82 -2.66
C LEU A 218 16.80 9.02 -1.20
N CYS A 219 16.74 10.27 -0.71
CA CYS A 219 16.80 10.49 0.73
C CYS A 219 15.51 10.00 1.40
N SER A 220 15.53 9.75 2.72
CA SER A 220 14.38 9.16 3.41
C SER A 220 13.08 9.95 3.23
N LEU A 221 13.16 11.29 3.14
CA LEU A 221 12.00 12.14 2.85
C LEU A 221 11.47 11.93 1.42
N HIS A 222 12.32 12.09 0.40
CA HIS A 222 11.89 11.90 -0.99
C HIS A 222 11.44 10.46 -1.26
N HIS A 223 12.03 9.47 -0.60
CA HIS A 223 11.57 8.09 -0.69
C HIS A 223 10.14 7.94 -0.17
N LYS A 224 9.85 8.45 1.04
CA LYS A 224 8.50 8.38 1.61
C LYS A 224 7.48 9.15 0.77
N LEU A 225 7.86 10.32 0.24
CA LEU A 225 7.00 11.11 -0.67
C LEU A 225 6.74 10.38 -1.99
N PHE A 226 7.76 9.72 -2.56
CA PHE A 226 7.65 8.94 -3.79
C PHE A 226 6.72 7.75 -3.61
N ASP A 227 6.95 6.93 -2.58
CA ASP A 227 6.11 5.77 -2.27
C ASP A 227 4.66 6.15 -1.96
N ARG A 228 4.43 7.35 -1.42
CA ARG A 228 3.08 7.91 -1.17
C ARG A 228 2.40 8.48 -2.41
N GLY A 229 3.11 8.51 -3.55
CA GLY A 229 2.61 9.07 -4.80
C GLY A 229 2.46 10.59 -4.78
N VAL A 230 3.16 11.28 -3.87
CA VAL A 230 3.20 12.75 -3.80
C VAL A 230 3.86 13.32 -5.05
N PHE A 231 4.85 12.61 -5.59
CA PHE A 231 5.43 12.90 -6.89
C PHE A 231 5.70 11.61 -7.65
N THR A 232 5.91 11.73 -8.95
CA THR A 232 6.32 10.65 -9.85
C THR A 232 7.41 11.13 -10.79
N LEU A 233 7.98 10.21 -11.56
CA LEU A 233 8.87 10.52 -12.67
C LEU A 233 8.16 10.19 -13.98
N SER A 234 7.96 11.20 -14.84
CA SER A 234 7.40 11.04 -16.18
C SER A 234 8.51 10.81 -17.21
N ASP A 235 8.16 10.98 -18.50
CA ASP A 235 9.07 11.02 -19.62
C ASP A 235 10.36 11.80 -19.33
N ARG A 236 11.50 11.20 -19.69
CA ARG A 236 12.84 11.75 -19.50
C ARG A 236 13.20 12.05 -18.03
N LEU A 237 12.58 11.34 -17.09
CA LEU A 237 12.88 11.44 -15.65
C LEU A 237 12.61 12.84 -15.11
N LYS A 238 11.53 13.47 -15.57
CA LYS A 238 11.03 14.72 -15.00
C LYS A 238 10.19 14.44 -13.77
N LEU A 239 10.45 15.16 -12.69
CA LEU A 239 9.64 15.07 -11.48
C LEU A 239 8.33 15.83 -11.68
N HIS A 240 7.21 15.17 -11.41
CA HIS A 240 5.89 15.79 -11.39
C HIS A 240 5.25 15.62 -10.03
N VAL A 241 4.82 16.73 -9.42
CA VAL A 241 4.13 16.73 -8.14
C VAL A 241 2.62 16.62 -8.35
N SER A 242 1.97 15.79 -7.54
CA SER A 242 0.51 15.65 -7.53
C SER A 242 -0.18 17.00 -7.29
N GLU A 243 -1.26 17.26 -8.01
CA GLU A 243 -2.12 18.43 -7.84
C GLU A 243 -2.88 18.44 -6.50
N HIS A 244 -2.91 17.31 -5.78
CA HIS A 244 -3.52 17.19 -4.46
C HIS A 244 -2.60 17.63 -3.31
N VAL A 245 -1.34 17.97 -3.60
CA VAL A 245 -0.42 18.54 -2.61
C VAL A 245 -0.82 19.98 -2.28
N ASP A 246 -0.85 20.32 -0.99
CA ASP A 246 -1.02 21.72 -0.55
C ASP A 246 0.20 22.56 -0.98
N ARG A 247 0.03 23.30 -2.08
CA ARG A 247 1.05 24.17 -2.68
C ARG A 247 1.38 25.42 -1.83
N THR A 248 0.68 25.64 -0.72
CA THR A 248 0.98 26.72 0.25
C THR A 248 1.81 26.24 1.43
N SER A 249 2.02 24.92 1.54
CA SER A 249 2.77 24.33 2.63
C SER A 249 4.28 24.58 2.50
N VAL A 250 4.96 24.79 3.64
CA VAL A 250 6.42 24.87 3.72
C VAL A 250 7.07 23.60 3.16
N GLY A 251 6.44 22.45 3.39
CA GLY A 251 6.89 21.16 2.88
C GLY A 251 7.00 21.14 1.34
N PHE A 252 5.98 21.66 0.64
CA PHE A 252 6.03 21.79 -0.81
C PHE A 252 7.10 22.80 -1.25
N ASP A 253 7.09 24.00 -0.66
CA ASP A 253 7.99 25.10 -1.04
C ASP A 253 9.48 24.72 -0.93
N GLU A 254 9.87 24.02 0.14
CA GLU A 254 11.26 23.66 0.39
C GLU A 254 11.70 22.37 -0.32
N TRP A 255 10.83 21.35 -0.38
CA TRP A 255 11.26 19.98 -0.74
C TRP A 255 10.83 19.51 -2.11
N LEU A 256 9.88 20.18 -2.77
CA LEU A 256 9.30 19.73 -4.05
C LEU A 256 9.25 20.82 -5.11
N LYS A 257 8.88 22.05 -4.75
CA LYS A 257 8.72 23.17 -5.69
C LYS A 257 9.95 23.46 -6.55
N PRO A 258 11.21 23.38 -6.05
CA PRO A 258 12.38 23.59 -6.89
C PRO A 258 12.56 22.50 -7.97
N TYR A 259 11.92 21.34 -7.79
CA TYR A 259 12.08 20.15 -8.62
C TYR A 259 10.86 19.86 -9.50
N ASP A 260 9.69 20.45 -9.22
CA ASP A 260 8.46 20.25 -9.99
C ASP A 260 8.66 20.68 -11.46
N GLY A 261 8.42 19.75 -12.38
CA GLY A 261 8.65 19.88 -13.82
C GLY A 261 10.12 19.85 -14.28
N GLN A 262 11.07 19.65 -13.36
CA GLN A 262 12.51 19.57 -13.68
C GLN A 262 12.95 18.11 -13.86
N GLU A 263 13.99 17.90 -14.67
CA GLU A 263 14.70 16.61 -14.69
C GLU A 263 15.39 16.36 -13.34
N ILE A 264 15.48 15.10 -12.92
CA ILE A 264 16.15 14.75 -11.66
C ILE A 264 17.59 15.30 -11.61
N GLY A 265 17.96 15.87 -10.47
CA GLY A 265 19.23 16.61 -10.31
C GLY A 265 20.49 15.76 -10.43
N TYR A 266 20.38 14.44 -10.26
CA TYR A 266 21.47 13.51 -10.54
C TYR A 266 20.98 12.35 -11.41
N LEU A 267 21.50 12.30 -12.64
CA LEU A 267 21.29 11.20 -13.57
C LEU A 267 22.46 10.23 -13.44
N PRO A 268 22.20 8.91 -13.28
CA PRO A 268 23.26 7.91 -13.29
C PRO A 268 23.83 7.79 -14.71
N ASN A 269 24.74 6.83 -14.96
CA ASN A 269 25.07 6.50 -16.34
C ASN A 269 23.79 6.05 -17.09
N GLN A 270 23.65 6.40 -18.38
CA GLN A 270 22.49 6.03 -19.20
C GLN A 270 22.14 4.54 -19.16
N VAL A 271 23.12 3.65 -18.99
CA VAL A 271 22.89 2.20 -18.85
C VAL A 271 22.06 1.83 -17.62
N TYR A 272 22.04 2.69 -16.59
CA TYR A 272 21.31 2.55 -15.34
C TYR A 272 20.09 3.48 -15.25
N TYR A 273 19.69 4.14 -16.35
CA TYR A 273 18.46 4.91 -16.33
C TYR A 273 17.28 4.03 -15.98
N PRO A 274 16.34 4.53 -15.15
CA PRO A 274 15.09 3.85 -14.93
C PRO A 274 14.42 3.45 -16.23
N ASN A 275 13.95 2.21 -16.28
CA ASN A 275 13.18 1.73 -17.42
C ASN A 275 11.80 2.40 -17.43
N GLU A 276 11.38 2.89 -18.59
CA GLU A 276 10.08 3.51 -18.82
C GLU A 276 8.91 2.60 -18.40
N GLU A 277 9.05 1.28 -18.50
CA GLU A 277 8.02 0.34 -18.02
C GLU A 277 7.71 0.54 -16.53
N TYR A 278 8.75 0.74 -15.71
CA TYR A 278 8.61 0.86 -14.27
C TYR A 278 8.12 2.24 -13.86
N THR A 279 8.63 3.31 -14.49
CA THR A 279 8.14 4.67 -14.23
C THR A 279 6.67 4.80 -14.65
N ASN A 280 6.27 4.21 -15.77
CA ASN A 280 4.87 4.14 -16.19
C ASN A 280 4.01 3.30 -15.24
N TRP A 281 4.55 2.24 -14.63
CA TRP A 281 3.84 1.53 -13.58
C TRP A 281 3.62 2.42 -12.35
N HIS A 282 4.66 3.12 -11.88
CA HIS A 282 4.58 4.01 -10.73
C HIS A 282 3.55 5.13 -10.96
N LEU A 283 3.58 5.73 -12.16
CA LEU A 283 2.62 6.74 -12.60
C LEU A 283 1.16 6.28 -12.50
N ARG A 284 0.87 5.01 -12.82
CA ARG A 284 -0.50 4.47 -12.81
C ARG A 284 -0.97 3.96 -11.45
N GLU A 285 -0.06 3.40 -10.65
CA GLU A 285 -0.41 2.57 -9.48
C GLU A 285 -0.03 3.19 -8.14
N VAL A 286 0.85 4.19 -8.14
CA VAL A 286 1.35 4.85 -6.93
C VAL A 286 1.02 6.34 -6.94
N PHE A 287 1.29 7.05 -8.04
CA PHE A 287 1.07 8.50 -8.15
C PHE A 287 -0.38 8.89 -7.85
N LYS A 288 -0.55 9.96 -7.06
CA LYS A 288 -1.84 10.45 -6.57
C LYS A 288 -2.29 11.71 -7.32
N GLY A 289 -2.29 11.68 -8.63
CA GLY A 289 -2.69 12.82 -9.44
C GLY A 289 -3.15 12.42 -10.83
N ASP A 290 -3.70 13.36 -11.57
CA ASP A 290 -3.99 13.17 -12.99
C ASP A 290 -2.68 13.06 -13.78
N TYR A 291 -2.60 12.00 -14.57
CA TYR A 291 -1.44 11.68 -15.41
C TYR A 291 -1.82 11.55 -16.89
N SER A 292 -3.02 11.99 -17.28
CA SER A 292 -3.50 11.92 -18.67
C SER A 292 -2.60 12.69 -19.65
N ASP A 293 -1.89 13.71 -19.14
CA ASP A 293 -0.99 14.59 -19.89
C ASP A 293 0.51 14.33 -19.59
N LEU A 294 0.84 13.25 -18.87
CA LEU A 294 2.20 12.86 -18.45
C LEU A 294 2.68 11.59 -19.16
#